data_AF-A0A2V8LR61-F1
#
_entry.id   AF-A0A2V8LR61-F1
#
_cell.length_a   1.000
_cell.length_b   1.000
_cell.length_c   1.000
_cell.angle_alpha   90.00
_cell.angle_beta   90.00
_cell.angle_gamma   90.00
#
_symmetry.space_group_name_H-M   'P 1'
#
loop_
_entity.id
_entity.type
_entity.pdbx_description
1 polymer ?
#
loop_
_entity_poly.entity_id
_entity_poly.type
_entity_poly.pdbx_seq_one_letter_code
_entity_poly.pdbx_strand_id
1 'polypeptide(L)'
;MHRKLATAALIAATLFLSGGVGLAHHSVAANFDGSKALDVTGKVKEVAIRNPHSQITLEVTKPDGSVSEFFVEWSDKNALLRRTVPVSKIRVGDKVTINVSPSKRLPNLGYFRTATLPDGTVLKDCGFVAFRESVAKGTKITC
;
A
#
# COMPACT_ATOMS: atom_id res chain seq x y z
N MET A 1 18.08 29.68 -45.45
CA MET A 1 18.22 29.89 -43.99
C MET A 1 16.91 29.64 -43.21
N HIS A 2 15.76 30.09 -43.73
CA HIS A 2 14.45 29.98 -43.05
C HIS A 2 13.94 28.55 -42.76
N ARG A 3 14.20 27.57 -43.63
CA ARG A 3 13.79 26.18 -43.42
C ARG A 3 14.47 25.52 -42.21
N LYS A 4 15.75 25.82 -41.97
CA LYS A 4 16.52 25.26 -40.83
C LYS A 4 16.05 25.83 -39.48
N LEU A 5 15.63 27.10 -39.47
CA LEU A 5 15.06 27.77 -38.29
C LEU A 5 13.68 27.21 -37.92
N ALA A 6 12.83 26.91 -38.92
CA ALA A 6 11.52 26.30 -38.69
C ALA A 6 11.64 24.87 -38.13
N THR A 7 12.58 24.07 -38.62
CA THR A 7 12.83 22.71 -38.10
C THR A 7 13.37 22.75 -36.67
N ALA A 8 14.27 23.69 -36.35
CA ALA A 8 14.79 23.85 -34.99
C ALA A 8 13.70 24.27 -33.99
N ALA A 9 12.80 25.18 -34.39
CA ALA A 9 11.66 25.59 -33.56
C ALA A 9 10.67 24.45 -33.31
N LEU A 10 10.42 23.60 -34.31
CA LEU A 10 9.55 22.44 -34.18
C LEU A 10 10.13 21.38 -33.24
N ILE A 11 11.45 21.11 -33.34
CA ILE A 11 12.15 20.19 -32.44
C ILE A 11 12.13 20.70 -30.99
N ALA A 12 12.39 22.00 -30.78
CA ALA A 12 12.34 22.62 -29.46
C ALA A 12 10.93 22.55 -28.83
N ALA A 13 9.88 22.78 -29.62
CA ALA A 13 8.50 22.64 -29.17
C ALA A 13 8.16 21.20 -28.78
N THR A 14 8.60 20.20 -29.56
CA THR A 14 8.37 18.78 -29.23
C THR A 14 9.11 18.33 -27.97
N LEU A 15 10.33 18.83 -27.70
CA LEU A 15 11.03 18.52 -26.44
C LEU A 15 10.32 19.13 -25.23
N PHE A 16 9.82 20.37 -25.35
CA PHE A 16 9.07 21.02 -24.27
C PHE A 16 7.77 20.29 -23.89
N LEU A 17 7.09 19.68 -24.87
CA LEU A 17 5.87 18.89 -24.65
C LEU A 17 6.13 17.52 -24.01
N SER A 18 7.38 17.03 -24.03
CA SER A 18 7.74 15.70 -23.50
C SER A 18 8.13 15.68 -22.02
N GLY A 19 8.32 16.84 -21.38
CA GLY A 19 8.82 16.96 -20.00
C GLY A 19 7.81 16.66 -18.88
N GLY A 20 6.58 16.25 -19.20
CA GLY A 20 5.46 16.24 -18.25
C GLY A 20 5.10 14.89 -17.60
N VAL A 21 5.84 13.81 -17.83
CA VAL A 21 5.41 12.46 -17.38
C VAL A 21 6.50 11.80 -16.53
N GLY A 22 6.62 12.22 -15.27
CA GLY A 22 7.66 11.69 -14.39
C GLY A 22 7.36 11.83 -12.92
N LEU A 23 6.17 11.45 -12.45
CA LEU A 23 5.84 11.47 -11.01
C LEU A 23 4.81 10.39 -10.63
N ALA A 24 5.03 9.15 -11.10
CA ALA A 24 4.18 8.00 -10.74
C ALA A 24 4.94 6.93 -9.93
N HIS A 25 5.61 7.35 -8.85
CA HIS A 25 5.88 6.48 -7.69
C HIS A 25 5.50 7.26 -6.44
N HIS A 26 4.20 7.27 -6.10
CA HIS A 26 3.75 7.92 -4.87
C HIS A 26 4.34 7.18 -3.68
N SER A 27 5.29 7.82 -2.99
CA SER A 27 5.94 7.25 -1.81
C SER A 27 4.92 7.01 -0.70
N VAL A 28 4.92 5.81 -0.11
CA VAL A 28 4.14 5.50 1.11
C VAL A 28 4.42 6.55 2.19
N ALA A 29 5.67 6.96 2.36
CA ALA A 29 6.07 7.97 3.35
C ALA A 29 5.53 9.39 3.06
N ALA A 30 5.16 9.68 1.81
CA ALA A 30 4.53 10.96 1.46
C ALA A 30 3.06 11.00 1.91
N ASN A 31 2.34 9.88 1.83
CA ASN A 31 0.92 9.80 2.12
C ASN A 31 0.60 9.37 3.57
N PHE A 32 1.48 8.60 4.19
CA PHE A 32 1.24 7.97 5.49
C PHE A 32 2.30 8.39 6.51
N ASP A 33 1.87 8.60 7.75
CA ASP A 33 2.76 8.95 8.85
C ASP A 33 3.39 7.69 9.45
N GLY A 34 4.58 7.34 8.97
CA GLY A 34 5.37 6.21 9.45
C GLY A 34 5.84 6.35 10.91
N SER A 35 5.75 7.53 11.53
CA SER A 35 6.08 7.72 12.94
C SER A 35 4.93 7.36 13.89
N LYS A 36 3.70 7.27 13.36
CA LYS A 36 2.49 6.98 14.13
C LYS A 36 1.97 5.58 13.85
N ALA A 37 1.48 4.95 14.90
CA ALA A 37 0.80 3.67 14.83
C ALA A 37 -0.61 3.84 15.41
N LEU A 38 -1.61 3.38 14.66
CA LEU A 38 -3.01 3.37 15.07
C LEU A 38 -3.52 1.93 14.97
N ASP A 39 -4.10 1.43 16.05
CA ASP A 39 -4.81 0.15 16.03
C ASP A 39 -6.26 0.37 15.62
N VAL A 40 -6.69 -0.32 14.57
CA VAL A 40 -8.05 -0.28 14.04
C VAL A 40 -8.67 -1.65 14.18
N THR A 41 -9.64 -1.77 15.09
CA THR A 41 -10.40 -3.00 15.29
C THR A 41 -11.71 -2.95 14.53
N GLY A 42 -11.95 -3.93 13.67
CA GLY A 42 -13.16 -4.00 12.86
C GLY A 42 -13.38 -5.38 12.27
N LYS A 43 -14.55 -5.55 11.65
CA LYS A 43 -14.88 -6.75 10.88
C LYS A 43 -14.35 -6.58 9.45
N VAL A 44 -13.67 -7.59 8.91
CA VAL A 44 -13.19 -7.54 7.52
C VAL A 44 -14.39 -7.56 6.57
N LYS A 45 -14.57 -6.48 5.81
CA LYS A 45 -15.59 -6.36 4.76
C LYS A 45 -15.07 -6.90 3.43
N GLU A 46 -13.83 -6.57 3.09
CA GLU A 46 -13.23 -6.93 1.80
C GLU A 46 -11.71 -7.11 1.94
N VAL A 47 -11.15 -8.05 1.17
CA VAL A 47 -9.70 -8.19 0.96
C VAL A 47 -9.43 -8.21 -0.54
N ALA A 48 -8.84 -7.13 -1.06
CA ALA A 48 -8.54 -6.96 -2.47
C ALA A 48 -7.03 -7.10 -2.72
N ILE A 49 -6.56 -8.31 -3.07
CA ILE A 49 -5.15 -8.57 -3.42
C ILE A 49 -4.93 -8.30 -4.90
N ARG A 50 -4.42 -7.10 -5.22
CA ARG A 50 -4.28 -6.60 -6.60
C ARG A 50 -3.09 -5.67 -6.77
N ASN A 51 -2.80 -5.33 -8.02
CA ASN A 51 -1.85 -4.26 -8.37
C ASN A 51 -2.66 -2.98 -8.70
N PRO A 52 -2.12 -1.77 -8.47
CA PRO A 52 -0.80 -1.46 -7.90
C PRO A 52 -0.73 -1.54 -6.37
N HIS A 53 -1.87 -1.53 -5.66
CA HIS A 53 -1.89 -1.66 -4.19
C HIS A 53 -3.00 -2.61 -3.79
N SER A 54 -2.66 -3.55 -2.90
CA SER A 54 -3.66 -4.38 -2.24
C SER A 54 -4.34 -3.60 -1.12
N GLN A 55 -5.54 -4.01 -0.74
CA GLN A 55 -6.34 -3.29 0.25
C GLN A 55 -7.14 -4.25 1.14
N ILE A 56 -7.35 -3.84 2.40
CA ILE A 56 -8.34 -4.44 3.30
C ILE A 56 -9.33 -3.35 3.68
N THR A 57 -10.62 -3.64 3.61
CA THR A 57 -11.68 -2.73 4.08
C THR A 57 -12.27 -3.32 5.36
N LEU A 58 -12.31 -2.51 6.43
CA LEU A 58 -12.89 -2.89 7.71
C LEU A 58 -14.21 -2.14 7.93
N GLU A 59 -15.22 -2.84 8.45
CA GLU A 59 -16.36 -2.23 9.13
C GLU A 59 -15.98 -1.99 10.60
N VAL A 60 -15.91 -0.72 11.00
CA VAL A 60 -15.57 -0.28 12.35
C VAL A 60 -16.81 0.28 13.03
N THR A 61 -17.23 -0.36 14.13
CA THR A 61 -18.33 0.13 14.97
C THR A 61 -17.82 1.24 15.89
N LYS A 62 -18.47 2.39 15.83
CA LYS A 62 -18.17 3.56 16.68
C LYS A 62 -18.88 3.46 18.03
N PRO A 63 -18.50 4.29 19.01
CA PRO A 63 -19.15 4.31 20.32
C PRO A 63 -20.66 4.62 20.28
N ASP A 64 -21.12 5.36 19.28
CA ASP A 64 -22.54 5.70 19.06
C ASP A 64 -23.35 4.56 18.39
N GLY A 65 -22.72 3.41 18.14
CA GLY A 65 -23.32 2.26 17.46
C GLY A 65 -23.34 2.37 15.94
N SER A 66 -22.96 3.51 15.36
CA SER A 66 -22.83 3.63 13.90
C SER A 66 -21.64 2.83 13.37
N VAL A 67 -21.73 2.38 12.12
CA VAL A 67 -20.65 1.66 11.44
C VAL A 67 -20.03 2.56 10.38
N SER A 68 -18.70 2.66 10.37
CA SER A 68 -17.94 3.34 9.31
C SER A 68 -16.90 2.42 8.71
N GLU A 69 -16.58 2.64 7.45
CA GLU A 69 -15.49 1.93 6.79
C GLU A 69 -14.14 2.54 7.14
N PHE A 70 -13.16 1.67 7.35
CA PHE A 70 -11.75 2.02 7.42
C PHE A 70 -10.99 1.27 6.32
N PHE A 71 -10.25 2.03 5.52
CA PHE A 71 -9.47 1.50 4.40
C PHE A 71 -8.02 1.30 4.83
N VAL A 72 -7.51 0.11 4.60
CA VAL A 72 -6.11 -0.24 4.86
C VAL A 72 -5.43 -0.52 3.53
N GLU A 73 -4.58 0.39 3.08
CA GLU A 73 -3.70 0.17 1.95
C GLU A 73 -2.55 -0.77 2.35
N TRP A 74 -2.11 -1.61 1.42
CA TRP A 74 -1.03 -2.55 1.61
C TRP A 74 -0.13 -2.63 0.37
N SER A 75 0.90 -3.48 0.43
CA SER A 75 1.81 -3.69 -0.68
C SER A 75 1.09 -4.26 -1.91
N ASP A 76 1.70 -4.08 -3.08
CA ASP A 76 1.21 -4.65 -4.34
C ASP A 76 1.16 -6.20 -4.28
N LYS A 77 0.29 -6.81 -5.09
CA LYS A 77 0.12 -8.26 -5.15
C LYS A 77 1.44 -9.00 -5.39
N ASN A 78 2.27 -8.51 -6.29
CA ASN A 78 3.52 -9.20 -6.65
C ASN A 78 4.49 -9.21 -5.48
N ALA A 79 4.60 -8.09 -4.76
CA ALA A 79 5.39 -7.97 -3.56
C ALA A 79 4.92 -8.90 -2.44
N LEU A 80 3.61 -8.95 -2.17
CA LEU A 80 3.03 -9.85 -1.16
C LEU A 80 3.32 -11.32 -1.47
N LEU A 81 3.15 -11.73 -2.73
CA LEU A 81 3.42 -13.10 -3.16
C LEU A 81 4.91 -13.45 -3.10
N ARG A 82 5.79 -12.57 -3.56
CA ARG A 82 7.25 -12.81 -3.53
C ARG A 82 7.82 -12.87 -2.12
N ARG A 83 7.18 -12.20 -1.17
CA ARG A 83 7.53 -12.26 0.25
C ARG A 83 6.81 -13.37 1.01
N THR A 84 6.02 -14.18 0.32
CA THR A 84 5.24 -15.28 0.90
C THR A 84 4.34 -14.83 2.05
N VAL A 85 3.79 -13.62 1.95
CA VAL A 85 2.87 -13.09 2.97
C VAL A 85 1.61 -13.96 2.98
N PRO A 86 1.13 -14.43 4.15
CA PRO A 86 0.02 -15.36 4.24
C PRO A 86 -1.33 -14.63 4.14
N VAL A 87 -1.55 -13.90 3.04
CA VAL A 87 -2.73 -13.04 2.80
C VAL A 87 -4.06 -13.79 2.96
N SER A 88 -4.06 -15.10 2.68
CA SER A 88 -5.24 -15.97 2.80
C SER A 88 -5.71 -16.19 4.24
N LYS A 89 -4.88 -15.84 5.25
CA LYS A 89 -5.28 -15.91 6.66
C LYS A 89 -6.23 -14.78 7.08
N ILE A 90 -6.30 -13.68 6.30
CA ILE A 90 -7.29 -12.63 6.53
C ILE A 90 -8.54 -12.99 5.76
N ARG A 91 -9.63 -13.29 6.45
CA ARG A 91 -10.89 -13.70 5.83
C ARG A 91 -11.96 -12.65 6.04
N VAL A 92 -12.79 -12.45 5.01
CA VAL A 92 -14.00 -11.63 5.11
C VAL A 92 -14.89 -12.18 6.23
N GLY A 93 -15.38 -11.30 7.09
CA GLY A 93 -16.19 -11.63 8.25
C GLY A 93 -15.41 -11.77 9.56
N ASP A 94 -14.09 -11.98 9.53
CA ASP A 94 -13.28 -12.06 10.75
C ASP A 94 -13.21 -10.68 11.43
N LYS A 95 -13.28 -10.66 12.77
CA LYS A 95 -12.96 -9.47 13.55
C LYS A 95 -11.46 -9.44 13.81
N VAL A 96 -10.79 -8.42 13.30
CA VAL A 96 -9.33 -8.27 13.38
C VAL A 96 -8.97 -6.92 13.98
N THR A 97 -7.76 -6.83 14.53
CA THR A 97 -7.13 -5.55 14.86
C THR A 97 -5.96 -5.34 13.92
N ILE A 98 -6.02 -4.28 13.11
CA ILE A 98 -4.95 -3.94 12.17
C ILE A 98 -4.21 -2.71 12.70
N ASN A 99 -2.90 -2.86 12.90
CA ASN A 99 -2.01 -1.74 13.18
C ASN A 99 -1.66 -1.05 11.86
N VAL A 100 -1.85 0.27 11.79
CA VAL A 100 -1.63 1.06 10.57
C VAL A 100 -0.77 2.30 10.82
N SER A 101 -0.03 2.72 9.79
CA SER A 101 0.43 4.10 9.66
C SER A 101 -0.74 4.95 9.16
N PRO A 102 -1.28 5.92 9.92
CA PRO A 102 -2.42 6.70 9.47
C PRO A 102 -2.08 7.57 8.27
N SER A 103 -3.06 7.82 7.39
CA SER A 103 -2.92 8.81 6.33
C SER A 103 -2.67 10.20 6.94
N LYS A 104 -1.81 10.98 6.29
CA LYS A 104 -1.55 12.37 6.66
C LYS A 104 -2.69 13.32 6.26
N ARG A 105 -3.62 12.87 5.42
CA ARG A 105 -4.61 13.73 4.75
C ARG A 105 -6.05 13.23 4.86
N LEU A 106 -6.25 11.91 4.76
CA LEU A 106 -7.58 11.33 4.68
C LEU A 106 -7.97 10.68 6.00
N PRO A 107 -9.19 10.95 6.51
CA PRO A 107 -9.71 10.19 7.64
C PRO A 107 -9.96 8.74 7.21
N ASN A 108 -9.89 7.81 8.17
CA ASN A 108 -10.21 6.40 7.98
C ASN A 108 -9.41 5.68 6.88
N LEU A 109 -8.18 6.13 6.64
CA LEU A 109 -7.24 5.50 5.72
C LEU A 109 -5.90 5.31 6.44
N GLY A 110 -5.31 4.13 6.31
CA GLY A 110 -3.98 3.84 6.84
C GLY A 110 -3.22 2.84 5.98
N TYR A 111 -1.90 2.79 6.16
CA TYR A 111 -1.04 1.81 5.51
C TYR A 111 -0.73 0.67 6.48
N PHE A 112 -0.91 -0.56 6.02
CA PHE A 112 -0.75 -1.78 6.79
C PHE A 112 0.63 -1.88 7.45
N ARG A 113 0.66 -2.26 8.73
CA ARG A 113 1.88 -2.67 9.45
C ARG A 113 1.79 -4.13 9.87
N THR A 114 0.78 -4.46 10.66
CA THR A 114 0.48 -5.81 11.12
C THR A 114 -1.03 -6.00 11.29
N ALA A 115 -1.48 -7.25 11.35
CA ALA A 115 -2.83 -7.60 11.76
C ALA A 115 -2.80 -8.71 12.81
N THR A 116 -3.55 -8.50 13.89
CA THR A 116 -3.87 -9.56 14.86
C THR A 116 -5.18 -10.21 14.44
N LEU A 117 -5.12 -11.51 14.17
CA LEU A 117 -6.23 -12.34 13.73
C LEU A 117 -7.04 -12.89 14.92
N PRO A 118 -8.25 -13.44 14.70
CA PRO A 118 -9.09 -13.95 15.79
C PRO A 118 -8.44 -15.04 16.65
N ASP A 119 -7.52 -15.83 16.07
CA ASP A 119 -6.77 -16.88 16.75
C ASP A 119 -5.53 -16.36 17.50
N GLY A 120 -5.30 -15.06 17.50
CA GLY A 120 -4.12 -14.41 18.10
C GLY A 120 -2.89 -14.40 17.19
N THR A 121 -2.94 -14.99 15.99
CA THR A 121 -1.85 -14.90 15.01
C THR A 121 -1.59 -13.44 14.63
N VAL A 122 -0.32 -13.02 14.67
CA VAL A 122 0.11 -11.72 14.14
C VAL A 122 0.64 -11.89 12.72
N LEU A 123 -0.14 -11.42 11.75
CA LEU A 123 0.26 -11.34 10.35
C LEU A 123 1.08 -10.07 10.11
N LYS A 124 2.20 -10.18 9.39
CA LYS A 124 3.02 -9.03 8.99
C LYS A 124 3.51 -9.16 7.57
N ASP A 125 3.80 -8.01 6.97
CA ASP A 125 4.60 -7.93 5.75
C ASP A 125 6.05 -7.63 6.15
N CYS A 126 6.96 -8.57 5.88
CA CYS A 126 8.37 -8.48 6.24
C CYS A 126 9.14 -7.42 5.43
N GLY A 127 8.53 -6.85 4.39
CA GLY A 127 9.05 -5.68 3.69
C GLY A 127 10.21 -5.97 2.72
N PHE A 128 10.60 -4.93 1.97
CA PHE A 128 11.55 -5.07 0.87
C PHE A 128 12.98 -5.37 1.32
N VAL A 129 13.40 -4.86 2.47
CA VAL A 129 14.76 -5.07 3.01
C VAL A 129 14.98 -6.56 3.33
N ALA A 130 14.08 -7.16 4.11
CA ALA A 130 14.16 -8.58 4.46
C ALA A 130 14.12 -9.47 3.20
N PHE A 131 13.28 -9.12 2.23
CA PHE A 131 13.22 -9.81 0.94
C PHE A 131 14.55 -9.75 0.17
N ARG A 132 15.19 -8.58 0.10
CA ARG A 132 16.48 -8.45 -0.58
C ARG A 132 17.58 -9.24 0.11
N GLU A 133 17.59 -9.25 1.43
CA GLU A 133 18.55 -10.03 2.20
C GLU A 133 18.39 -11.54 1.95
N SER A 134 17.16 -12.05 1.87
CA SER A 134 16.94 -13.46 1.58
C SER A 134 17.42 -13.83 0.18
N VAL A 135 17.17 -12.97 -0.81
CA VAL A 135 17.68 -13.15 -2.18
C VAL A 135 19.21 -13.16 -2.19
N ALA A 136 19.85 -12.21 -1.53
CA ALA A 136 21.32 -12.13 -1.48
C ALA A 136 21.95 -13.36 -0.81
N LYS A 137 21.27 -13.97 0.16
CA LYS A 137 21.71 -15.17 0.88
C LYS A 137 21.26 -16.48 0.22
N GLY A 138 20.45 -16.42 -0.85
CA GLY A 138 19.86 -17.62 -1.46
C GLY A 138 18.87 -18.37 -0.57
N THR A 139 18.26 -17.69 0.41
CA THR A 139 17.32 -18.30 1.36
C THR A 139 15.86 -18.01 1.01
N LYS A 140 14.98 -18.92 1.42
CA LYS A 140 13.52 -18.69 1.35
C LYS A 140 13.12 -17.66 2.41
N ILE A 141 12.10 -16.87 2.10
CA ILE A 141 11.47 -15.94 3.03
C ILE A 141 10.01 -16.28 3.20
N THR A 142 9.58 -16.28 4.46
CA THR A 142 8.19 -16.39 4.86
C THR A 142 7.94 -15.29 5.89
N CYS A 143 7.15 -14.30 5.49
CA CYS A 143 6.41 -13.53 6.49
C CYS A 143 5.18 -14.37 6.95
#